data_AF-K1YE34-F1
#
_entry.id   AF-K1YE34-F1
#
_cell.length_a   1.000
_cell.length_b   1.000
_cell.length_c   1.000
_cell.angle_alpha   90.00
_cell.angle_beta   90.00
_cell.angle_gamma   90.00
#
_symmetry.space_group_name_H-M   'P 1'
#
loop_
_entity.id
_entity.type
_entity.pdbx_description
1 polymer ?
#
loop_
_entity_poly.entity_id
_entity_poly.type
_entity_poly.pdbx_seq_one_letter_code
_entity_poly.pdbx_strand_id
1 'polypeptide(L)'
;MKIPAHISRLALRLLNRLMNTDRVRLVFYIFVGFGVIIVWMAFKYTVFEYDYYRKLADKQQMITVKNPVSRGTIYSNNTPTGVFATSTDLSDLAVDPKGVGSKEKLVTFLGDVIFEELCSKGFDEQCGEDVFEYLKQAIPEDTTIITEENIKTRIREDVLRKISKEFVDSVIVKENLSEEEIKDTMPLTEWSGSVFSLINGSLYVNPSRIESPDLLTEHLAALLSLPKEEVTYKLSKRIIRYIKILRKMGLATRDMIDTRIQAEKTNIAQGRMVEAESIYHFFILEPRPTRFYPEKNMGGQLIGFVDNEGDGQYGIEGYFNEELKGKEGVSIAKKDISGRTIGSFDLGERKMVNGTDITLTIDRNIQKEVTKILSDGIKEFRANKGSVVVMDPKTGAVVAMVSYPDFDPNNFGDVYELERVSYNKYPNPGFDLLGMPLFVEDSTKGIPIMVGKNKISLRGATEGEISNRAIPKYKYKNMFGPGVYEVDPVSSLYEPGSVFKAITTAIGIDTGDIKPTDTYTDRWFVEIDNFKISNVSSECIGRHTYMHALDWSCNVGMIDIVQKIGKSLFYKYINDFGFGGKTNITLEWEVYGRIDPYEKWSRAKLFTMAFGQGITATVLQ
;
A
#
# COMPACT_ATOMS: atom_id res chain seq x y z
N MET A 1 -118.40 25.62 8.50
CA MET A 1 -118.06 26.25 9.79
C MET A 1 -116.53 26.22 9.95
N LYS A 2 -115.95 27.28 10.52
CA LYS A 2 -114.52 27.69 10.50
C LYS A 2 -113.57 26.84 11.40
N ILE A 3 -112.39 26.46 10.85
CA ILE A 3 -110.94 26.60 11.26
C ILE A 3 -110.56 26.50 12.78
N PRO A 4 -109.35 26.07 13.26
CA PRO A 4 -108.04 25.66 12.64
C PRO A 4 -107.45 24.32 13.15
N ALA A 5 -106.39 23.68 12.63
CA ALA A 5 -105.08 24.09 12.07
C ALA A 5 -104.05 24.66 13.07
N HIS A 6 -103.65 23.89 14.09
CA HIS A 6 -102.39 24.04 14.83
C HIS A 6 -102.27 22.79 15.72
N ILE A 7 -101.44 21.79 15.42
CA ILE A 7 -100.34 21.39 16.34
C ILE A 7 -99.35 20.39 15.68
N SER A 8 -99.61 19.84 14.48
CA SER A 8 -98.75 18.75 13.95
C SER A 8 -97.58 19.15 13.04
N ARG A 9 -97.35 20.44 12.75
CA ARG A 9 -96.20 20.89 11.93
C ARG A 9 -95.04 21.53 12.70
N LEU A 10 -95.24 21.87 13.99
CA LEU A 10 -94.17 22.43 14.82
C LEU A 10 -93.34 21.33 15.50
N ALA A 11 -93.99 20.26 15.99
CA ALA A 11 -93.32 19.15 16.67
C ALA A 11 -92.39 18.34 15.75
N LEU A 12 -92.80 18.09 14.49
CA LEU A 12 -91.94 17.39 13.51
C LEU A 12 -90.77 18.25 12.98
N ARG A 13 -90.93 19.59 12.92
CA ARG A 13 -89.83 20.50 12.53
C ARG A 13 -88.85 20.76 13.67
N LEU A 14 -89.28 20.65 14.93
CA LEU A 14 -88.41 20.72 16.11
C LEU A 14 -87.64 19.41 16.34
N LEU A 15 -88.24 18.24 16.15
CA LEU A 15 -87.52 16.95 16.26
C LEU A 15 -86.41 16.80 15.19
N ASN A 16 -86.66 17.22 13.94
CA ASN A 16 -85.64 17.17 12.89
C ASN A 16 -84.57 18.28 13.00
N ARG A 17 -84.85 19.38 13.72
CA ARG A 17 -83.82 20.38 14.07
C ARG A 17 -82.96 19.92 15.23
N LEU A 18 -83.54 19.27 16.25
CA LEU A 18 -82.82 18.74 17.42
C LEU A 18 -81.89 17.56 17.07
N MET A 19 -82.32 16.62 16.22
CA MET A 19 -81.49 15.48 15.80
C MET A 19 -80.30 15.84 14.87
N ASN A 20 -80.33 17.01 14.22
CA ASN A 20 -79.26 17.44 13.31
C ASN A 20 -78.28 18.42 13.99
N THR A 21 -78.74 19.22 14.95
CA THR A 21 -77.85 20.12 15.72
C THR A 21 -76.91 19.36 16.65
N ASP A 22 -77.32 18.22 17.22
CA ASP A 22 -76.46 17.46 18.14
C ASP A 22 -75.37 16.68 17.40
N ARG A 23 -75.64 16.17 16.19
CA ARG A 23 -74.60 15.55 15.35
C ARG A 23 -73.61 16.58 14.81
N VAL A 24 -74.08 17.75 14.37
CA VAL A 24 -73.20 18.83 13.90
C VAL A 24 -72.35 19.39 15.03
N ARG A 25 -72.90 19.55 16.25
CA ARG A 25 -72.13 19.95 17.44
C ARG A 25 -71.14 18.87 17.87
N LEU A 26 -71.52 17.59 17.83
CA LEU A 26 -70.62 16.48 18.14
C LEU A 26 -69.43 16.45 17.17
N VAL A 27 -69.69 16.57 15.86
CA VAL A 27 -68.63 16.65 14.84
C VAL A 27 -67.76 17.89 15.04
N PHE A 28 -68.36 19.04 15.36
CA PHE A 28 -67.61 20.26 15.69
C PHE A 28 -66.69 20.07 16.90
N TYR A 29 -67.18 19.48 18.00
CA TYR A 29 -66.35 19.21 19.19
C TYR A 29 -65.27 18.16 18.93
N ILE A 30 -65.51 17.17 18.07
CA ILE A 30 -64.48 16.24 17.60
C ILE A 30 -63.40 17.00 16.82
N PHE A 31 -63.79 17.89 15.90
CA PHE A 31 -62.84 18.73 15.16
C PHE A 31 -62.05 19.67 16.06
N VAL A 32 -62.70 20.30 17.04
CA VAL A 32 -62.02 21.13 18.05
C VAL A 32 -61.06 20.29 18.90
N GLY A 33 -61.47 19.09 19.31
CA GLY A 33 -60.61 18.14 20.02
C GLY A 33 -59.36 17.75 19.21
N PHE A 34 -59.53 17.41 17.93
CA PHE A 34 -58.42 17.17 17.01
C PHE A 34 -57.54 18.42 16.85
N GLY A 35 -58.13 19.61 16.74
CA GLY A 35 -57.41 20.88 16.67
C GLY A 35 -56.53 21.11 17.91
N VAL A 36 -57.06 20.87 19.11
CA VAL A 36 -56.31 20.98 20.36
C VAL A 36 -55.18 19.95 20.42
N ILE A 37 -55.41 18.72 19.96
CA ILE A 37 -54.36 17.67 19.89
C ILE A 37 -53.24 18.10 18.94
N ILE A 38 -53.56 18.65 17.76
CA ILE A 38 -52.56 19.12 16.79
C ILE A 38 -51.75 20.28 17.38
N VAL A 39 -52.41 21.25 18.01
CA VAL A 39 -51.72 22.39 18.64
C VAL A 39 -50.83 21.92 19.79
N TRP A 40 -51.31 20.99 20.62
CA TRP A 40 -50.51 20.41 21.69
C TRP A 40 -49.30 19.63 21.16
N MET A 41 -49.48 18.84 20.11
CA MET A 41 -48.38 18.14 19.43
C MET A 41 -47.36 19.13 18.85
N ALA A 42 -47.83 20.17 18.17
CA ALA A 42 -46.95 21.22 17.65
C ALA A 42 -46.16 21.88 18.79
N PHE A 43 -46.83 22.25 19.88
CA PHE A 43 -46.19 22.86 21.06
C PHE A 43 -45.17 21.91 21.71
N LYS A 44 -45.50 20.62 21.84
CA LYS A 44 -44.59 19.59 22.33
C LYS A 44 -43.30 19.54 21.51
N TYR A 45 -43.40 19.45 20.19
CA TYR A 45 -42.23 19.33 19.32
C TYR A 45 -41.42 20.63 19.18
N THR A 46 -42.10 21.77 19.15
CA THR A 46 -41.48 23.10 18.94
C THR A 46 -40.97 23.77 20.21
N VAL A 47 -41.39 23.33 21.39
CA VAL A 47 -41.01 23.94 22.68
C VAL A 47 -40.37 22.93 23.63
N PHE A 48 -41.06 21.83 23.97
CA PHE A 48 -40.53 20.86 24.94
C PHE A 48 -39.38 20.03 24.37
N GLU A 49 -39.50 19.58 23.12
CA GLU A 49 -38.51 18.72 22.46
C GLU A 49 -37.64 19.49 21.45
N TYR A 50 -37.74 20.82 21.40
CA TYR A 50 -37.02 21.66 20.44
C TYR A 50 -35.51 21.39 20.44
N ASP A 51 -34.88 21.38 21.62
CA ASP A 51 -33.44 21.16 21.74
C ASP A 51 -33.02 19.76 21.29
N TYR A 52 -33.88 18.76 21.51
CA TYR A 52 -33.65 17.39 21.06
C TYR A 52 -33.68 17.31 19.53
N TYR A 53 -34.74 17.82 18.89
CA TYR A 53 -34.86 17.80 17.42
C TYR A 53 -33.87 18.71 16.73
N ARG A 54 -33.50 19.84 17.34
CA ARG A 54 -32.43 20.71 16.83
C ARG A 54 -31.07 20.00 16.87
N LYS A 55 -30.72 19.33 17.98
CA LYS A 55 -29.50 18.53 18.07
C LYS A 55 -29.51 17.35 17.10
N LEU A 56 -30.66 16.71 16.88
CA LEU A 56 -30.81 15.63 15.92
C LEU A 56 -30.62 16.12 14.48
N ALA A 57 -31.23 17.26 14.13
CA ALA A 57 -31.06 17.91 12.84
C ALA A 57 -29.61 18.37 12.60
N ASP A 58 -28.98 18.97 13.62
CA ASP A 58 -27.56 19.35 13.57
C ASP A 58 -26.69 18.09 13.37
N LYS A 59 -26.90 17.00 14.11
CA LYS A 59 -26.16 15.74 13.89
C LYS A 59 -26.34 15.19 12.47
N GLN A 60 -27.54 15.28 11.90
CA GLN A 60 -27.81 14.82 10.53
C GLN A 60 -27.17 15.71 9.46
N GLN A 61 -26.91 16.99 9.78
CA GLN A 61 -26.28 17.97 8.90
C GLN A 61 -24.76 18.07 9.08
N MET A 62 -24.17 17.42 10.08
CA MET A 62 -22.73 17.46 10.31
C MET A 62 -22.03 16.36 9.49
N ILE A 63 -20.94 16.72 8.82
CA ILE A 63 -20.04 15.79 8.13
C ILE A 63 -18.64 15.94 8.71
N THR A 64 -17.98 14.80 8.94
CA THR A 64 -16.56 14.76 9.29
C THR A 64 -15.75 14.79 8.00
N VAL A 65 -14.92 15.82 7.84
CA VAL A 65 -13.93 15.92 6.78
C VAL A 65 -12.58 15.55 7.39
N LYS A 66 -11.92 14.53 6.83
CA LYS A 66 -10.55 14.19 7.18
C LYS A 66 -9.63 15.15 6.43
N ASN A 67 -8.72 15.78 7.17
CA ASN A 67 -7.66 16.58 6.55
C ASN A 67 -6.39 15.74 6.53
N PRO A 68 -5.92 15.34 5.33
CA PRO A 68 -4.73 14.52 5.23
C PRO A 68 -3.51 15.32 5.70
N VAL A 69 -2.56 14.62 6.31
CA VAL A 69 -1.28 15.18 6.76
C VAL A 69 -0.15 14.76 5.85
N SER A 70 0.84 15.62 5.69
CA SER A 70 2.07 15.26 4.99
C SER A 70 2.91 14.36 5.89
N ARG A 71 3.40 13.27 5.31
CA ARG A 71 4.33 12.35 5.97
C ARG A 71 5.70 13.01 6.09
N GLY A 72 6.40 12.76 7.20
CA GLY A 72 7.72 13.35 7.48
C GLY A 72 8.76 13.02 6.42
N THR A 73 9.69 13.93 6.15
CA THR A 73 10.75 13.79 5.16
C THR A 73 11.94 13.00 5.73
N ILE A 74 12.51 12.12 4.91
CA ILE A 74 13.72 11.36 5.26
C ILE A 74 14.92 12.01 4.58
N TYR A 75 15.86 12.50 5.39
CA TYR A 75 17.07 13.22 5.00
C TYR A 75 18.33 12.38 5.17
N SER A 76 19.37 12.68 4.38
CA SER A 76 20.73 12.16 4.56
C SER A 76 21.57 13.05 5.50
N ASN A 77 22.64 12.50 6.07
CA ASN A 77 23.51 13.21 7.04
C ASN A 77 24.57 14.14 6.41
N ASN A 78 24.48 14.45 5.12
CA ASN A 78 25.56 15.13 4.40
C ASN A 78 25.20 16.57 4.01
N THR A 79 26.20 17.34 3.57
CA THR A 79 26.01 18.72 3.11
C THR A 79 26.34 18.82 1.62
N PRO A 80 25.42 19.33 0.76
CA PRO A 80 24.04 19.70 1.08
C PRO A 80 23.20 18.46 1.42
N THR A 81 22.20 18.66 2.28
CA THR A 81 21.30 17.60 2.73
C THR A 81 20.55 17.01 1.55
N GLY A 82 20.69 15.70 1.36
CA GLY A 82 19.93 14.93 0.39
C GLY A 82 18.57 14.54 0.95
N VAL A 83 17.60 14.33 0.06
CA VAL A 83 16.25 13.87 0.39
C VAL A 83 16.05 12.48 -0.21
N PHE A 84 15.85 11.49 0.66
CA PHE A 84 15.58 10.12 0.24
C PHE A 84 14.09 9.87 0.01
N ALA A 85 13.23 10.47 0.84
CA ALA A 85 11.78 10.37 0.70
C ALA A 85 11.10 11.62 1.22
N THR A 86 10.08 12.10 0.50
CA THR A 86 9.28 13.27 0.91
C THR A 86 7.83 13.11 0.43
N SER A 87 6.92 13.92 0.95
CA SER A 87 5.53 13.95 0.48
C SER A 87 5.34 15.07 -0.53
N THR A 88 4.71 14.74 -1.66
CA THR A 88 4.26 15.71 -2.67
C THR A 88 2.73 15.80 -2.64
N ASP A 89 2.20 17.01 -2.76
CA ASP A 89 0.76 17.25 -2.75
C ASP A 89 0.15 17.03 -4.14
N LEU A 90 -0.02 15.76 -4.51
CA LEU A 90 -0.85 15.39 -5.65
C LEU A 90 -2.34 15.59 -5.32
N SER A 91 -3.21 15.42 -6.32
CA SER A 91 -4.66 15.58 -6.12
C SER A 91 -5.45 14.48 -6.80
N ASP A 92 -6.55 14.08 -6.20
CA ASP A 92 -7.58 13.30 -6.89
C ASP A 92 -8.54 14.27 -7.58
N LEU A 93 -8.92 13.97 -8.83
CA LEU A 93 -9.91 14.73 -9.58
C LEU A 93 -11.27 14.07 -9.42
N ALA A 94 -12.21 14.79 -8.84
CA ALA A 94 -13.61 14.40 -8.77
C ALA A 94 -14.51 15.42 -9.49
N VAL A 95 -15.68 14.94 -9.93
CA VAL A 95 -16.69 15.72 -10.62
C VAL A 95 -18.02 15.64 -9.88
N ASP A 96 -18.66 16.77 -9.61
CA ASP A 96 -20.04 16.85 -9.14
C ASP A 96 -21.02 16.75 -10.32
N PRO A 97 -21.74 15.64 -10.54
CA PRO A 97 -22.64 15.49 -11.69
C PRO A 97 -23.83 16.45 -11.70
N LYS A 98 -24.11 17.15 -10.58
CA LYS A 98 -25.14 18.17 -10.44
C LYS A 98 -24.61 19.60 -10.54
N GLY A 99 -23.33 19.78 -10.86
CA GLY A 99 -22.74 21.09 -11.11
C GLY A 99 -23.52 21.88 -12.18
N VAL A 100 -23.55 23.20 -12.02
CA VAL A 100 -24.18 24.11 -12.99
C VAL A 100 -23.18 24.42 -14.09
N GLY A 101 -23.52 24.09 -15.34
CA GLY A 101 -22.63 24.33 -16.48
C GLY A 101 -22.86 23.41 -17.68
N SER A 102 -21.93 23.46 -18.64
CA SER A 102 -22.00 22.67 -19.88
C SER A 102 -21.35 21.30 -19.70
N LYS A 103 -22.17 20.25 -19.57
CA LYS A 103 -21.70 18.86 -19.49
C LYS A 103 -20.94 18.41 -20.74
N GLU A 104 -21.34 18.89 -21.91
CA GLU A 104 -20.67 18.58 -23.17
C GLU A 104 -19.23 19.12 -23.19
N LYS A 105 -19.03 20.40 -22.86
CA LYS A 105 -17.70 21.01 -22.74
C LYS A 105 -16.85 20.31 -21.67
N LEU A 106 -17.46 19.88 -20.56
CA LEU A 106 -16.78 19.15 -19.49
C LEU A 106 -16.24 17.81 -20.00
N VAL A 107 -17.06 17.03 -20.71
CA VAL A 107 -16.67 15.73 -21.24
C VAL A 107 -15.53 15.87 -22.25
N THR A 108 -15.64 16.85 -23.17
CA THR A 108 -14.57 17.11 -24.14
C THR A 108 -13.26 17.46 -23.45
N PHE A 109 -13.28 18.42 -22.52
CA PHE A 109 -12.10 18.86 -21.77
C PHE A 109 -11.48 17.72 -20.95
N LEU A 110 -12.29 16.96 -20.21
CA LEU A 110 -11.81 15.81 -19.45
C LEU A 110 -11.22 14.73 -20.36
N GLY A 111 -11.80 14.51 -21.55
CA GLY A 111 -11.25 13.58 -22.53
C GLY A 111 -9.82 13.91 -22.93
N ASP A 112 -9.54 15.20 -23.16
CA ASP A 112 -8.21 15.67 -23.54
C ASP A 112 -7.23 15.62 -22.36
N VAL A 113 -7.65 16.12 -21.19
CA VAL A 113 -6.83 16.16 -19.96
C VAL A 113 -6.46 14.76 -19.49
N ILE A 114 -7.40 13.82 -19.47
CA ILE A 114 -7.14 12.42 -19.08
C ILE A 114 -6.20 11.77 -20.10
N PHE A 115 -6.37 12.04 -21.39
CA PHE A 115 -5.46 11.52 -22.41
C PHE A 115 -4.03 12.04 -22.22
N GLU A 116 -3.86 13.34 -21.97
CA GLU A 116 -2.54 13.93 -21.72
C GLU A 116 -1.88 13.38 -20.45
N GLU A 117 -2.66 13.17 -19.38
CA GLU A 117 -2.17 12.54 -18.15
C GLU A 117 -1.67 11.11 -18.40
N LEU A 118 -2.49 10.28 -19.06
CA LEU A 118 -2.17 8.87 -19.31
C LEU A 118 -1.08 8.68 -20.37
N CYS A 119 -0.97 9.59 -21.34
CA CYS A 119 -0.06 9.47 -22.47
C CYS A 119 1.01 10.56 -22.48
N SER A 120 1.44 10.98 -21.29
CA SER A 120 2.40 12.09 -21.08
C SER A 120 3.76 11.91 -21.77
N LYS A 121 4.16 10.66 -22.08
CA LYS A 121 5.40 10.33 -22.82
C LYS A 121 5.20 10.15 -24.33
N GLY A 122 3.98 10.40 -24.82
CA GLY A 122 3.59 10.19 -26.20
C GLY A 122 2.69 8.96 -26.37
N PHE A 123 2.27 8.74 -27.62
CA PHE A 123 1.41 7.61 -27.99
C PHE A 123 2.28 6.36 -28.27
N ASP A 124 2.61 5.64 -27.21
CA ASP A 124 3.41 4.40 -27.24
C ASP A 124 2.62 3.19 -26.67
N GLU A 125 3.29 2.04 -26.57
CA GLU A 125 2.68 0.82 -26.04
C GLU A 125 2.25 0.96 -24.57
N GLN A 126 2.95 1.77 -23.78
CA GLN A 126 2.64 2.04 -22.37
C GLN A 126 1.36 2.88 -22.23
N CYS A 127 1.22 3.95 -23.02
CA CYS A 127 -0.02 4.75 -23.09
C CYS A 127 -1.25 3.86 -23.36
N GLY A 128 -1.11 2.84 -24.21
CA GLY A 128 -2.19 1.87 -24.46
C GLY A 128 -2.58 1.04 -23.25
N GLU A 129 -1.60 0.62 -22.44
CA GLU A 129 -1.82 -0.13 -21.19
C GLU A 129 -2.45 0.75 -20.11
N ASP A 130 -1.96 1.98 -19.93
CA ASP A 130 -2.47 2.92 -18.93
C ASP A 130 -3.94 3.31 -19.23
N VAL A 131 -4.27 3.49 -20.51
CA VAL A 131 -5.67 3.71 -20.96
C VAL A 131 -6.54 2.50 -20.70
N PHE A 132 -6.04 1.29 -20.97
CA PHE A 132 -6.76 0.05 -20.71
C PHE A 132 -7.07 -0.10 -19.22
N GLU A 133 -6.07 0.15 -18.37
CA GLU A 133 -6.21 0.10 -16.92
C GLU A 133 -7.23 1.14 -16.42
N TYR A 134 -7.17 2.37 -16.94
CA TYR A 134 -8.11 3.43 -16.62
C TYR A 134 -9.57 3.07 -16.96
N LEU A 135 -9.80 2.49 -18.15
CA LEU A 135 -11.13 2.13 -18.63
C LEU A 135 -11.67 0.87 -17.95
N LYS A 136 -10.80 0.01 -17.41
CA LYS A 136 -11.15 -1.32 -16.85
C LYS A 136 -11.99 -2.17 -17.82
N GLN A 137 -11.78 -2.01 -19.12
CA GLN A 137 -12.49 -2.72 -20.19
C GLN A 137 -11.48 -3.21 -21.22
N ALA A 138 -11.75 -4.40 -21.77
CA ALA A 138 -10.94 -4.93 -22.85
C ALA A 138 -11.03 -4.03 -24.08
N ILE A 139 -9.89 -3.54 -24.59
CA ILE A 139 -9.85 -2.95 -25.93
C ILE A 139 -10.14 -4.10 -26.90
N PRO A 140 -11.21 -4.04 -27.73
CA PRO A 140 -11.51 -5.10 -28.68
C PRO A 140 -10.32 -5.35 -29.62
N GLU A 141 -9.97 -6.62 -29.82
CA GLU A 141 -8.88 -7.03 -30.74
C GLU A 141 -9.09 -6.53 -32.18
N ASP A 142 -10.33 -6.20 -32.55
CA ASP A 142 -10.72 -5.76 -33.90
C ASP A 142 -10.44 -4.27 -34.20
N THR A 143 -9.84 -3.52 -33.27
CA THR A 143 -9.43 -2.13 -33.53
C THR A 143 -8.09 -2.10 -34.26
N THR A 144 -8.12 -2.39 -35.56
CA THR A 144 -6.93 -2.47 -36.44
C THR A 144 -6.20 -1.13 -36.65
N ILE A 145 -6.70 -0.01 -36.12
CA ILE A 145 -5.96 1.27 -36.05
C ILE A 145 -6.30 1.98 -34.73
N ILE A 146 -5.44 1.85 -33.72
CA ILE A 146 -5.54 2.67 -32.50
C ILE A 146 -4.98 4.05 -32.86
N THR A 147 -5.86 5.04 -33.01
CA THR A 147 -5.49 6.45 -33.19
C THR A 147 -5.73 7.23 -31.90
N GLU A 148 -5.02 8.34 -31.72
CA GLU A 148 -5.23 9.27 -30.60
C GLU A 148 -6.70 9.68 -30.44
N GLU A 149 -7.39 10.04 -31.53
CA GLU A 149 -8.78 10.48 -31.48
C GLU A 149 -9.75 9.35 -31.08
N ASN A 150 -9.46 8.11 -31.49
CA ASN A 150 -10.26 6.94 -31.08
C ASN A 150 -10.14 6.71 -29.56
N ILE A 151 -8.94 6.87 -28.99
CA ILE A 151 -8.75 6.78 -27.54
C ILE A 151 -9.49 7.90 -26.81
N LYS A 152 -9.29 9.16 -27.23
CA LYS A 152 -9.97 10.32 -26.64
C LYS A 152 -11.49 10.14 -26.66
N THR A 153 -12.05 9.64 -27.76
CA THR A 153 -13.48 9.34 -27.87
C THR A 153 -13.94 8.32 -26.83
N ARG A 154 -13.21 7.22 -26.63
CA ARG A 154 -13.53 6.22 -25.60
C ARG A 154 -13.42 6.76 -24.18
N ILE A 155 -12.41 7.58 -23.90
CA ILE A 155 -12.28 8.26 -22.61
C ILE A 155 -13.49 9.17 -22.38
N ARG A 156 -13.90 9.95 -23.39
CA ARG A 156 -15.09 10.83 -23.33
C ARG A 156 -16.36 10.01 -23.07
N GLU A 157 -16.55 8.88 -23.74
CA GLU A 157 -17.68 7.97 -23.50
C GLU A 157 -17.70 7.41 -22.07
N ASP A 158 -16.53 7.02 -21.55
CA ASP A 158 -16.41 6.54 -20.17
C ASP A 158 -16.70 7.64 -19.14
N VAL A 159 -16.16 8.85 -19.37
CA VAL A 159 -16.45 10.02 -18.53
C VAL A 159 -17.94 10.34 -18.58
N LEU A 160 -18.56 10.37 -19.76
CA LEU A 160 -20.00 10.61 -19.93
C LEU A 160 -20.82 9.57 -19.18
N ARG A 161 -20.48 8.28 -19.32
CA ARG A 161 -21.11 7.18 -18.60
C ARG A 161 -20.98 7.34 -17.09
N LYS A 162 -19.80 7.75 -16.60
CA LYS A 162 -19.54 8.01 -15.18
C LYS A 162 -20.40 9.17 -14.68
N ILE A 163 -20.36 10.34 -15.31
CA ILE A 163 -21.07 11.57 -14.88
C ILE A 163 -22.60 11.51 -15.06
N SER A 164 -23.10 10.60 -15.91
CA SER A 164 -24.54 10.41 -16.11
C SER A 164 -25.21 9.58 -15.02
N LYS A 165 -24.43 9.01 -14.10
CA LYS A 165 -24.97 8.22 -12.99
C LYS A 165 -25.67 9.13 -11.96
N GLU A 166 -26.90 8.77 -11.63
CA GLU A 166 -27.70 9.50 -10.63
C GLU A 166 -27.59 8.90 -9.23
N PHE A 167 -27.42 7.59 -9.11
CA PHE A 167 -27.44 6.86 -7.84
C PHE A 167 -26.16 6.08 -7.60
N VAL A 168 -25.75 5.97 -6.33
CA VAL A 168 -24.61 5.14 -5.92
C VAL A 168 -24.88 3.70 -6.33
N ASP A 169 -23.96 3.14 -7.12
CA ASP A 169 -24.10 1.83 -7.73
C ASP A 169 -23.10 0.79 -7.19
N SER A 170 -22.25 1.18 -6.23
CA SER A 170 -21.36 0.28 -5.51
C SER A 170 -21.04 0.83 -4.11
N VAL A 171 -21.28 0.03 -3.08
CA VAL A 171 -21.00 0.33 -1.67
C VAL A 171 -20.39 -0.90 -1.02
N ILE A 172 -19.29 -0.73 -0.28
CA ILE A 172 -18.70 -1.80 0.51
C ILE A 172 -19.56 -2.04 1.75
N VAL A 173 -20.07 -3.26 1.91
CA VAL A 173 -20.83 -3.68 3.09
C VAL A 173 -19.88 -4.07 4.21
N LYS A 174 -18.86 -4.88 3.91
CA LYS A 174 -17.82 -5.30 4.85
C LYS A 174 -16.54 -5.65 4.09
N GLU A 175 -15.40 -5.27 4.67
CA GLU A 175 -14.06 -5.62 4.18
C GLU A 175 -13.51 -6.81 4.97
N ASN A 176 -12.57 -7.55 4.39
CA ASN A 176 -11.87 -8.66 5.04
C ASN A 176 -12.81 -9.70 5.67
N LEU A 177 -13.77 -10.19 4.88
CA LEU A 177 -14.67 -11.27 5.26
C LEU A 177 -13.86 -12.51 5.66
N SER A 178 -14.24 -13.15 6.75
CA SER A 178 -13.71 -14.47 7.13
C SER A 178 -14.10 -15.54 6.11
N GLU A 179 -13.37 -16.67 6.09
CA GLU A 179 -13.68 -17.77 5.17
C GLU A 179 -15.14 -18.27 5.30
N GLU A 180 -15.68 -18.24 6.52
CA GLU A 180 -17.07 -18.62 6.81
C GLU A 180 -18.06 -17.60 6.22
N GLU A 181 -17.81 -16.30 6.39
CA GLU A 181 -18.65 -15.25 5.80
C GLU A 181 -18.59 -15.20 4.28
N ILE A 182 -17.44 -15.52 3.68
CA ILE A 182 -17.31 -15.64 2.21
C ILE A 182 -18.20 -16.77 1.71
N LYS A 183 -18.16 -17.93 2.38
CA LYS A 183 -19.00 -19.08 2.02
C LYS A 183 -20.49 -18.76 2.16
N ASP A 184 -20.87 -18.03 3.20
CA ASP A 184 -22.25 -17.65 3.48
C ASP A 184 -22.78 -16.56 2.55
N THR A 185 -21.90 -15.69 2.04
CA THR A 185 -22.26 -14.62 1.09
C THR A 185 -22.16 -15.04 -0.38
N MET A 186 -21.46 -16.13 -0.69
CA MET A 186 -21.30 -16.67 -2.04
C MET A 186 -22.63 -16.90 -2.78
N PRO A 187 -23.65 -17.54 -2.16
CA PRO A 187 -24.95 -17.76 -2.80
C PRO A 187 -25.67 -16.46 -3.21
N LEU A 188 -25.51 -15.39 -2.42
CA LEU A 188 -26.08 -14.07 -2.74
C LEU A 188 -25.46 -13.51 -4.03
N THR A 189 -24.16 -13.68 -4.21
CA THR A 189 -23.44 -13.19 -5.40
C THR A 189 -23.73 -14.02 -6.66
N GLU A 190 -24.00 -15.32 -6.52
CA GLU A 190 -24.38 -16.18 -7.65
C GLU A 190 -25.80 -15.91 -8.15
N TRP A 191 -26.77 -15.73 -7.23
CA TRP A 191 -28.17 -15.47 -7.58
C TRP A 191 -28.46 -14.02 -7.96
N SER A 192 -27.67 -13.08 -7.44
CA SER A 192 -27.90 -11.64 -7.62
C SER A 192 -26.60 -10.90 -7.91
N GLY A 193 -25.79 -11.43 -8.84
CA GLY A 193 -24.51 -10.83 -9.26
C GLY A 193 -24.62 -9.42 -9.86
N SER A 194 -25.84 -8.96 -10.15
CA SER A 194 -26.13 -7.58 -10.53
C SER A 194 -26.28 -6.63 -9.32
N VAL A 195 -26.54 -7.17 -8.13
CA VAL A 195 -26.76 -6.47 -6.86
C VAL A 195 -25.58 -6.66 -5.91
N PHE A 196 -24.98 -7.86 -5.85
CA PHE A 196 -23.84 -8.15 -4.99
C PHE A 196 -22.62 -8.59 -5.78
N SER A 197 -21.44 -8.19 -5.32
CA SER A 197 -20.17 -8.69 -5.85
C SER A 197 -19.17 -8.92 -4.74
N LEU A 198 -18.38 -10.00 -4.87
CA LEU A 198 -17.30 -10.33 -3.95
C LEU A 198 -15.98 -10.06 -4.67
N ILE A 199 -15.20 -9.11 -4.15
CA ILE A 199 -13.93 -8.70 -4.75
C ILE A 199 -12.91 -8.67 -3.62
N ASN A 200 -11.84 -9.46 -3.75
CA ASN A 200 -10.74 -9.51 -2.78
C ASN A 200 -11.20 -9.69 -1.32
N GLY A 201 -12.14 -10.61 -1.07
CA GLY A 201 -12.66 -10.86 0.28
C GLY A 201 -13.50 -9.73 0.86
N SER A 202 -14.00 -8.80 0.03
CA SER A 202 -14.92 -7.72 0.43
C SER A 202 -16.24 -7.85 -0.32
N LEU A 203 -17.36 -7.64 0.41
CA LEU A 203 -18.71 -7.71 -0.16
C LEU A 203 -19.16 -6.30 -0.57
N TYR A 204 -19.46 -6.15 -1.84
CA TYR A 204 -20.02 -4.94 -2.42
C TYR A 204 -21.49 -5.16 -2.71
N VAL A 205 -22.26 -4.08 -2.59
CA VAL A 205 -23.67 -4.05 -2.96
C VAL A 205 -23.95 -2.86 -3.88
N ASN A 206 -24.91 -3.01 -4.79
CA ASN A 206 -25.43 -1.95 -5.64
C ASN A 206 -26.81 -1.49 -5.13
N PRO A 207 -26.88 -0.40 -4.33
CA PRO A 207 -28.14 0.10 -3.76
C PRO A 207 -29.17 0.50 -4.82
N SER A 208 -28.74 0.90 -6.01
CA SER A 208 -29.65 1.37 -7.06
C SER A 208 -30.56 0.27 -7.62
N ARG A 209 -30.17 -1.00 -7.43
CA ARG A 209 -30.85 -2.21 -7.93
C ARG A 209 -31.59 -2.99 -6.85
N ILE A 210 -31.64 -2.48 -5.61
CA ILE A 210 -32.35 -3.11 -4.50
C ILE A 210 -33.82 -2.70 -4.56
N GLU A 211 -34.70 -3.68 -4.73
CA GLU A 211 -36.15 -3.46 -4.73
C GLU A 211 -36.74 -3.43 -3.32
N SER A 212 -36.22 -4.24 -2.39
CA SER A 212 -36.72 -4.37 -1.01
C SER A 212 -35.59 -4.31 0.03
N PRO A 213 -35.19 -3.09 0.48
CA PRO A 213 -34.05 -2.91 1.39
C PRO A 213 -34.26 -3.52 2.78
N ASP A 214 -35.49 -3.56 3.30
CA ASP A 214 -35.75 -3.93 4.69
C ASP A 214 -35.51 -5.42 4.98
N LEU A 215 -36.02 -6.30 4.10
CA LEU A 215 -35.81 -7.75 4.19
C LEU A 215 -34.33 -8.12 4.01
N LEU A 216 -33.67 -7.42 3.09
CA LEU A 216 -32.26 -7.61 2.78
C LEU A 216 -31.35 -7.13 3.92
N THR A 217 -31.73 -6.04 4.58
CA THR A 217 -31.03 -5.51 5.76
C THR A 217 -31.02 -6.54 6.88
N GLU A 218 -32.18 -7.10 7.24
CA GLU A 218 -32.29 -8.09 8.33
C GLU A 218 -31.39 -9.30 8.06
N HIS A 219 -31.42 -9.80 6.82
CA HIS A 219 -30.63 -10.95 6.43
C HIS A 219 -29.12 -10.66 6.47
N LEU A 220 -28.66 -9.55 5.88
CA LEU A 220 -27.23 -9.18 5.85
C LEU A 220 -26.68 -8.79 7.22
N ALA A 221 -27.46 -8.10 8.04
CA ALA A 221 -27.04 -7.70 9.39
C ALA A 221 -26.79 -8.94 10.26
N ALA A 222 -27.67 -9.94 10.18
CA ALA A 222 -27.51 -11.22 10.87
C ALA A 222 -26.31 -12.00 10.31
N LEU A 223 -26.16 -12.06 8.98
CA LEU A 223 -25.10 -12.81 8.31
C LEU A 223 -23.70 -12.27 8.63
N LEU A 224 -23.54 -10.95 8.65
CA LEU A 224 -22.23 -10.29 8.78
C LEU A 224 -21.92 -9.79 10.19
N SER A 225 -22.82 -10.07 11.15
CA SER A 225 -22.77 -9.56 12.52
C SER A 225 -22.61 -8.03 12.58
N LEU A 226 -23.31 -7.31 11.70
CA LEU A 226 -23.25 -5.85 11.61
C LEU A 226 -24.48 -5.19 12.26
N PRO A 227 -24.34 -4.00 12.85
CA PRO A 227 -25.49 -3.22 13.32
C PRO A 227 -26.48 -2.98 12.18
N LYS A 228 -27.76 -3.26 12.42
CA LYS A 228 -28.84 -3.11 11.43
C LYS A 228 -28.86 -1.70 10.82
N GLU A 229 -28.65 -0.68 11.64
CA GLU A 229 -28.60 0.73 11.24
C GLU A 229 -27.50 1.01 10.21
N GLU A 230 -26.33 0.39 10.39
CA GLU A 230 -25.19 0.51 9.46
C GLU A 230 -25.52 -0.14 8.12
N VAL A 231 -26.10 -1.34 8.13
CA VAL A 231 -26.49 -2.05 6.91
C VAL A 231 -27.60 -1.30 6.18
N THR A 232 -28.63 -0.82 6.87
CA THR A 232 -29.70 -0.01 6.26
C THR A 232 -29.13 1.23 5.58
N TYR A 233 -28.20 1.93 6.24
CA TYR A 233 -27.53 3.09 5.64
C TYR A 233 -26.78 2.71 4.36
N LYS A 234 -26.05 1.59 4.36
CA LYS A 234 -25.28 1.12 3.19
C LYS A 234 -26.18 0.69 2.03
N LEU A 235 -27.30 0.02 2.31
CA LEU A 235 -28.28 -0.44 1.32
C LEU A 235 -29.23 0.67 0.82
N SER A 236 -29.29 1.81 1.50
CA SER A 236 -30.17 2.90 1.10
C SER A 236 -29.80 3.48 -0.28
N LYS A 237 -30.83 3.70 -1.11
CA LYS A 237 -30.69 4.34 -2.42
C LYS A 237 -30.31 5.80 -2.22
N ARG A 238 -29.08 6.15 -2.59
CA ARG A 238 -28.50 7.49 -2.38
C ARG A 238 -28.10 8.11 -3.70
N ILE A 239 -28.28 9.42 -3.81
CA ILE A 239 -27.85 10.19 -4.96
C ILE A 239 -26.32 10.32 -4.93
N ILE A 240 -25.67 10.18 -6.07
CA ILE A 240 -24.23 10.43 -6.19
C ILE A 240 -23.96 11.91 -5.92
N ARG A 241 -23.00 12.16 -5.04
CA ARG A 241 -22.55 13.52 -4.72
C ARG A 241 -21.39 13.98 -5.59
N TYR A 242 -20.43 13.10 -5.82
CA TYR A 242 -19.30 13.34 -6.70
C TYR A 242 -18.77 12.01 -7.22
N ILE A 243 -18.05 12.08 -8.33
CA ILE A 243 -17.53 10.92 -9.06
C ILE A 243 -16.04 11.14 -9.24
N LYS A 244 -15.23 10.22 -8.72
CA LYS A 244 -13.78 10.27 -8.91
C LYS A 244 -13.46 9.89 -10.36
N ILE A 245 -12.78 10.81 -11.05
CA ILE A 245 -12.36 10.69 -12.44
C ILE A 245 -10.90 10.22 -12.48
N LEU A 246 -9.98 10.97 -11.86
CA LEU A 246 -8.56 10.61 -11.76
C LEU A 246 -8.11 10.46 -10.31
N ARG A 247 -7.16 9.55 -10.08
CA ARG A 247 -6.46 9.37 -8.80
C ARG A 247 -4.99 9.73 -8.97
N LYS A 248 -4.37 10.34 -7.95
CA LYS A 248 -2.93 10.72 -7.97
C LYS A 248 -2.54 11.50 -9.24
N MET A 249 -3.37 12.47 -9.63
CA MET A 249 -3.13 13.29 -10.81
C MET A 249 -1.80 14.05 -10.69
N GLY A 250 -1.03 14.06 -11.77
CA GLY A 250 0.24 14.77 -11.89
C GLY A 250 0.10 16.28 -11.69
N LEU A 251 1.19 16.90 -11.24
CA LEU A 251 1.22 18.34 -10.94
C LEU A 251 0.90 19.20 -12.16
N ALA A 252 1.40 18.84 -13.35
CA ALA A 252 1.13 19.57 -14.58
C ALA A 252 -0.37 19.58 -14.92
N THR A 253 -1.02 18.42 -14.86
CA THR A 253 -2.45 18.25 -15.12
C THR A 253 -3.30 18.97 -14.09
N ARG A 254 -2.91 18.91 -12.81
CA ARG A 254 -3.52 19.72 -11.74
C ARG A 254 -3.44 21.22 -12.06
N ASP A 255 -2.26 21.73 -12.39
CA ASP A 255 -2.04 23.15 -12.70
C ASP A 255 -2.86 23.60 -13.91
N MET A 256 -3.01 22.74 -14.92
CA MET A 256 -3.87 23.00 -16.09
C MET A 256 -5.34 23.16 -15.69
N ILE A 257 -5.87 22.27 -14.84
CA ILE A 257 -7.24 22.34 -14.34
C ILE A 257 -7.43 23.57 -13.45
N ASP A 258 -6.51 23.82 -12.52
CA ASP A 258 -6.57 24.99 -11.63
C ASP A 258 -6.55 26.30 -12.44
N THR A 259 -5.67 26.41 -13.44
CA THR A 259 -5.61 27.55 -14.35
C THR A 259 -6.94 27.74 -15.08
N ARG A 260 -7.55 26.64 -15.56
CA ARG A 260 -8.86 26.68 -16.23
C ARG A 260 -9.97 27.16 -15.29
N ILE A 261 -10.00 26.65 -14.07
CA ILE A 261 -10.98 27.04 -13.04
C ILE A 261 -10.86 28.54 -12.75
N GLN A 262 -9.65 29.05 -12.53
CA GLN A 262 -9.44 30.46 -12.21
C GLN A 262 -9.80 31.39 -13.39
N ALA A 263 -9.49 30.97 -14.62
CA ALA A 263 -9.86 31.71 -15.82
C ALA A 263 -11.39 31.82 -15.99
N GLU A 264 -12.14 30.73 -15.79
CA GLU A 264 -13.60 30.75 -15.89
C GLU A 264 -14.25 31.55 -14.78
N LYS A 265 -13.79 31.42 -13.52
CA LYS A 265 -14.24 32.26 -12.40
C LYS A 265 -14.07 33.75 -12.70
N THR A 266 -12.90 34.12 -13.24
CA THR A 266 -12.60 35.51 -13.61
C THR A 266 -13.51 36.00 -14.74
N ASN A 267 -13.73 35.19 -15.77
CA ASN A 267 -14.60 35.54 -16.90
C ASN A 267 -16.07 35.72 -16.50
N ILE A 268 -16.57 34.89 -15.58
CA ILE A 268 -17.94 35.00 -15.06
C ILE A 268 -18.08 36.25 -14.18
N ALA A 269 -17.12 36.50 -13.29
CA ALA A 269 -17.09 37.71 -12.47
C ALA A 269 -17.06 39.00 -13.31
N GLN A 270 -16.44 38.94 -14.50
CA GLN A 270 -16.38 40.05 -15.46
C GLN A 270 -17.56 40.08 -16.45
N GLY A 271 -18.52 39.17 -16.36
CA GLY A 271 -19.67 39.08 -17.27
C GLY A 271 -19.31 38.67 -18.71
N ARG A 272 -18.11 38.13 -18.93
CA ARG A 272 -17.63 37.66 -20.24
C ARG A 272 -18.06 36.22 -20.56
N MET A 273 -18.63 35.52 -19.58
CA MET A 273 -19.09 34.14 -19.69
C MET A 273 -20.34 33.95 -18.82
N VAL A 274 -21.29 33.16 -19.30
CA VAL A 274 -22.50 32.77 -18.55
C VAL A 274 -22.20 31.50 -17.76
N GLU A 275 -22.73 31.37 -16.53
CA GLU A 275 -22.51 30.18 -15.69
C GLU A 275 -22.92 28.87 -16.39
N ALA A 276 -23.98 28.89 -17.21
CA ALA A 276 -24.43 27.72 -17.98
C ALA A 276 -23.40 27.21 -19.00
N GLU A 277 -22.45 28.04 -19.42
CA GLU A 277 -21.39 27.67 -20.37
C GLU A 277 -20.10 27.22 -19.70
N SER A 278 -19.99 27.38 -18.39
CA SER A 278 -18.80 27.06 -17.62
C SER A 278 -18.73 25.58 -17.29
N ILE A 279 -17.52 25.12 -16.93
CA ILE A 279 -17.29 23.79 -16.38
C ILE A 279 -16.69 23.82 -14.97
N TYR A 280 -16.30 24.98 -14.44
CA TYR A 280 -15.58 25.05 -13.16
C TYR A 280 -16.38 24.52 -11.96
N HIS A 281 -17.71 24.66 -11.97
CA HIS A 281 -18.58 24.16 -10.89
C HIS A 281 -18.61 22.64 -10.77
N PHE A 282 -18.17 21.92 -11.81
CA PHE A 282 -18.10 20.48 -11.79
C PHE A 282 -16.88 19.98 -11.01
N PHE A 283 -15.77 20.71 -10.99
CA PHE A 283 -14.50 20.19 -10.47
C PHE A 283 -14.42 20.22 -8.94
N ILE A 284 -13.98 19.09 -8.39
CA ILE A 284 -13.60 18.92 -6.99
C ILE A 284 -12.18 18.36 -7.00
N LEU A 285 -11.22 19.17 -6.54
CA LEU A 285 -9.84 18.74 -6.34
C LEU A 285 -9.64 18.36 -4.88
N GLU A 286 -9.42 17.07 -4.63
CA GLU A 286 -9.14 16.55 -3.28
C GLU A 286 -7.62 16.44 -3.10
N PRO A 287 -6.99 17.17 -2.17
CA PRO A 287 -5.59 17.00 -1.85
C PRO A 287 -5.28 15.56 -1.45
N ARG A 288 -4.23 14.99 -2.03
CA ARG A 288 -3.75 13.64 -1.74
C ARG A 288 -2.23 13.68 -1.57
N PRO A 289 -1.74 13.93 -0.35
CA PRO A 289 -0.32 13.78 -0.04
C PRO A 289 0.15 12.40 -0.49
N THR A 290 1.09 12.38 -1.42
CA THR A 290 1.60 11.15 -2.03
C THR A 290 3.08 11.07 -1.72
N ARG A 291 3.53 9.87 -1.35
CA ARG A 291 4.93 9.66 -1.04
C ARG A 291 5.75 9.62 -2.32
N PHE A 292 6.88 10.32 -2.32
CA PHE A 292 7.78 10.45 -3.46
C PHE A 292 9.22 10.22 -3.03
N TYR A 293 9.96 9.46 -3.84
CA TYR A 293 11.35 9.06 -3.59
C TYR A 293 12.24 9.64 -4.70
N PRO A 294 12.90 10.79 -4.48
CA PRO A 294 13.67 11.48 -5.52
C PRO A 294 14.81 10.65 -6.11
N GLU A 295 15.38 9.76 -5.29
CA GLU A 295 16.54 8.93 -5.63
C GLU A 295 16.17 7.63 -6.37
N LYS A 296 14.87 7.36 -6.56
CA LYS A 296 14.35 6.15 -7.22
C LYS A 296 14.97 4.88 -6.64
N ASN A 297 15.66 4.09 -7.47
CA ASN A 297 16.33 2.85 -7.11
C ASN A 297 17.36 2.99 -5.98
N MET A 298 18.06 4.13 -5.90
CA MET A 298 19.16 4.29 -4.95
C MET A 298 18.63 4.32 -3.51
N GLY A 299 18.91 3.26 -2.77
CA GLY A 299 18.46 3.10 -1.39
C GLY A 299 17.02 2.58 -1.29
N GLY A 300 16.40 2.10 -2.36
CA GLY A 300 15.01 1.65 -2.32
C GLY A 300 14.72 0.57 -1.27
N GLN A 301 15.62 -0.39 -1.10
CA GLN A 301 15.54 -1.40 -0.02
C GLN A 301 15.71 -0.79 1.37
N LEU A 302 16.69 0.09 1.52
CA LEU A 302 17.00 0.69 2.81
C LEU A 302 15.83 1.54 3.29
N ILE A 303 15.32 2.41 2.41
CA ILE A 303 14.22 3.31 2.71
C ILE A 303 12.90 2.54 2.81
N GLY A 304 12.67 1.58 1.94
CA GLY A 304 11.39 0.89 1.80
C GLY A 304 10.39 1.70 0.98
N PHE A 305 9.11 1.35 1.09
CA PHE A 305 8.03 2.07 0.43
C PHE A 305 6.79 2.16 1.32
N VAL A 306 5.81 2.97 0.87
CA VAL A 306 4.48 3.07 1.50
C VAL A 306 3.42 2.55 0.54
N ASP A 307 2.36 1.96 1.07
CA ASP A 307 1.21 1.51 0.28
C ASP A 307 0.30 2.67 -0.16
N ASN A 308 -0.89 2.34 -0.68
CA ASN A 308 -1.84 3.34 -1.15
C ASN A 308 -2.57 4.07 -0.01
N GLU A 309 -2.52 3.52 1.19
CA GLU A 309 -3.10 4.01 2.43
C GLU A 309 -2.09 4.93 3.18
N GLY A 310 -0.83 4.95 2.74
CA GLY A 310 0.24 5.78 3.29
C GLY A 310 0.98 5.10 4.45
N ASP A 311 0.82 3.79 4.59
CA ASP A 311 1.49 2.96 5.60
C ASP A 311 2.81 2.41 5.07
N GLY A 312 3.89 2.67 5.80
CA GLY A 312 5.22 2.15 5.52
C GLY A 312 5.27 0.64 5.70
N GLN A 313 5.73 -0.07 4.67
CA GLN A 313 5.67 -1.53 4.62
C GLN A 313 6.89 -2.23 5.24
N TYR A 314 8.07 -1.62 5.10
CA TYR A 314 9.34 -2.10 5.70
C TYR A 314 10.42 -1.02 5.56
N GLY A 315 11.65 -1.35 5.98
CA GLY A 315 12.81 -0.46 5.88
C GLY A 315 12.69 0.69 6.87
N ILE A 316 13.24 1.86 6.53
CA ILE A 316 13.07 3.08 7.34
C ILE A 316 11.60 3.52 7.37
N GLU A 317 10.88 3.39 6.25
CA GLU A 317 9.45 3.74 6.18
C GLU A 317 8.58 2.89 7.12
N GLY A 318 8.84 1.58 7.18
CA GLY A 318 8.14 0.66 8.09
C GLY A 318 8.55 0.88 9.55
N TYR A 319 9.87 0.88 9.83
CA TYR A 319 10.37 0.99 11.20
C TYR A 319 9.91 2.27 11.91
N PHE A 320 9.89 3.40 11.20
CA PHE A 320 9.45 4.70 11.73
C PHE A 320 8.05 5.10 11.26
N ASN A 321 7.17 4.14 10.95
CA ASN A 321 5.87 4.45 10.37
C ASN A 321 5.04 5.40 11.25
N GLU A 322 5.04 5.19 12.56
CA GLU A 322 4.26 5.99 13.51
C GLU A 322 4.75 7.44 13.61
N GLU A 323 6.06 7.64 13.60
CA GLU A 323 6.68 8.97 13.63
C GLU A 323 6.49 9.71 12.30
N LEU A 324 6.65 8.99 11.18
CA LEU A 324 6.58 9.56 9.84
C LEU A 324 5.14 9.85 9.40
N LYS A 325 4.15 9.01 9.72
CA LYS A 325 2.76 9.15 9.23
C LYS A 325 2.07 10.41 9.76
N GLY A 326 2.43 10.86 10.96
CA GLY A 326 1.73 11.94 11.64
C GLY A 326 0.31 11.55 12.05
N LYS A 327 -0.51 12.53 12.44
CA LYS A 327 -1.89 12.31 12.90
C LYS A 327 -2.86 13.20 12.11
N GLU A 328 -3.73 12.56 11.33
CA GLU A 328 -4.77 13.24 10.55
C GLU A 328 -5.65 14.13 11.44
N GLY A 329 -5.97 15.31 10.91
CA GLY A 329 -6.95 16.20 11.53
C GLY A 329 -8.37 15.79 11.16
N VAL A 330 -9.31 16.09 12.05
CA VAL A 330 -10.74 15.97 11.77
C VAL A 330 -11.37 17.33 11.92
N SER A 331 -11.97 17.82 10.84
CA SER A 331 -12.83 18.99 10.84
C SER A 331 -14.28 18.56 10.70
N ILE A 332 -15.17 19.15 11.49
CA ILE A 332 -16.60 18.90 11.36
C ILE A 332 -17.21 20.07 10.61
N ALA A 333 -17.84 19.82 9.46
CA ALA A 333 -18.49 20.84 8.65
C ALA A 333 -20.01 20.61 8.62
N LYS A 334 -20.80 21.67 8.50
CA LYS A 334 -22.24 21.54 8.21
C LYS A 334 -22.45 21.34 6.71
N LYS A 335 -23.45 20.55 6.32
CA LYS A 335 -23.82 20.29 4.92
C LYS A 335 -25.19 20.90 4.58
N ASP A 336 -25.36 21.34 3.34
CA ASP A 336 -26.64 21.77 2.77
C ASP A 336 -27.52 20.57 2.37
N ILE A 337 -28.73 20.85 1.91
CA ILE A 337 -29.69 19.85 1.39
C ILE A 337 -29.17 19.07 0.17
N SER A 338 -28.17 19.61 -0.54
CA SER A 338 -27.47 18.97 -1.66
C SER A 338 -26.20 18.26 -1.21
N GLY A 339 -25.89 18.28 0.09
CA GLY A 339 -24.71 17.70 0.71
C GLY A 339 -23.47 18.59 0.73
N ARG A 340 -23.44 19.76 0.08
CA ARG A 340 -22.29 20.68 0.02
C ARG A 340 -21.99 21.28 1.38
N THR A 341 -20.72 21.50 1.71
CA THR A 341 -20.34 22.09 3.00
C THR A 341 -20.73 23.57 3.07
N ILE A 342 -21.55 23.95 4.06
CA ILE A 342 -21.94 25.34 4.34
C ILE A 342 -20.94 25.90 5.35
N GLY A 343 -19.85 26.48 4.85
CA GLY A 343 -18.82 27.11 5.68
C GLY A 343 -18.04 26.13 6.56
N SER A 344 -16.80 26.49 6.87
CA SER A 344 -16.01 25.83 7.91
C SER A 344 -16.52 26.31 9.27
N PHE A 345 -17.60 25.71 9.78
CA PHE A 345 -17.97 25.89 11.18
C PHE A 345 -17.12 24.95 12.01
N ASP A 346 -16.00 25.47 12.50
CA ASP A 346 -15.02 24.78 13.33
C ASP A 346 -15.62 24.40 14.70
N LEU A 347 -16.46 23.36 14.71
CA LEU A 347 -17.25 22.92 15.87
C LEU A 347 -16.51 21.90 16.74
N GLY A 348 -15.23 21.67 16.46
CA GLY A 348 -14.36 20.74 17.16
C GLY A 348 -13.26 20.23 16.25
N GLU A 349 -12.10 20.89 16.32
CA GLU A 349 -10.91 20.50 15.57
C GLU A 349 -10.10 19.48 16.38
N ARG A 350 -9.91 18.26 15.86
CA ARG A 350 -8.70 17.52 16.25
C ARG A 350 -7.58 18.10 15.41
N LYS A 351 -6.63 18.81 16.07
CA LYS A 351 -5.47 19.38 15.38
C LYS A 351 -4.72 18.30 14.62
N MET A 352 -4.54 18.52 13.33
CA MET A 352 -3.63 17.73 12.51
C MET A 352 -2.19 17.93 13.00
N VAL A 353 -1.41 16.86 13.02
CA VAL A 353 0.03 16.88 13.34
C VAL A 353 0.75 16.24 12.16
N ASN A 354 1.60 17.02 11.49
CA ASN A 354 2.43 16.49 10.40
C ASN A 354 3.39 15.41 10.91
N GLY A 355 3.83 14.56 10.00
CA GLY A 355 4.89 13.59 10.29
C GLY A 355 6.18 14.25 10.75
N THR A 356 6.94 13.53 11.56
CA THR A 356 8.26 13.96 12.04
C THR A 356 9.31 13.67 10.98
N ASP A 357 10.15 14.65 10.67
CA ASP A 357 11.27 14.46 9.76
C ASP A 357 12.39 13.64 10.42
N ILE A 358 13.05 12.78 9.65
CA ILE A 358 14.12 11.90 10.12
C ILE A 358 15.39 12.19 9.34
N THR A 359 16.52 12.32 10.05
CA THR A 359 17.84 12.40 9.42
C THR A 359 18.59 11.10 9.69
N LEU A 360 18.94 10.37 8.64
CA LEU A 360 19.71 9.14 8.71
C LEU A 360 21.20 9.43 8.91
N THR A 361 21.98 8.44 9.34
CA THR A 361 23.46 8.51 9.33
C THR A 361 24.07 8.36 7.94
N ILE A 362 23.25 7.98 6.95
CA ILE A 362 23.65 7.68 5.58
C ILE A 362 24.12 8.95 4.88
N ASP A 363 25.29 8.89 4.25
CA ASP A 363 25.76 9.90 3.32
C ASP A 363 25.30 9.53 1.91
N ARG A 364 24.47 10.39 1.32
CA ARG A 364 23.92 10.20 -0.02
C ARG A 364 25.00 10.03 -1.10
N ASN A 365 26.12 10.75 -0.99
CA ASN A 365 27.18 10.69 -1.99
C ASN A 365 27.93 9.35 -1.91
N ILE A 366 28.21 8.88 -0.68
CA ILE A 366 28.86 7.58 -0.46
C ILE A 366 27.91 6.45 -0.87
N GLN A 367 26.63 6.52 -0.47
CA GLN A 367 25.59 5.58 -0.89
C GLN A 367 25.56 5.45 -2.42
N LYS A 368 25.52 6.58 -3.15
CA LYS A 368 25.50 6.60 -4.61
C LYS A 368 26.72 5.93 -5.24
N GLU A 369 27.91 6.27 -4.75
CA GLU A 369 29.16 5.74 -5.31
C GLU A 369 29.28 4.24 -5.04
N VAL A 370 28.94 3.78 -3.84
CA VAL A 370 28.95 2.36 -3.47
C VAL A 370 27.91 1.58 -4.29
N THR A 371 26.70 2.12 -4.52
CA THR A 371 25.69 1.52 -5.39
C THR A 371 26.22 1.32 -6.81
N LYS A 372 26.91 2.33 -7.36
CA LYS A 372 27.51 2.23 -8.69
C LYS A 372 28.60 1.16 -8.74
N ILE A 373 29.55 1.19 -7.81
CA ILE A 373 30.65 0.22 -7.73
C ILE A 373 30.11 -1.20 -7.61
N LEU A 374 29.11 -1.42 -6.76
CA LEU A 374 28.48 -2.73 -6.59
C LEU A 374 27.79 -3.18 -7.89
N SER A 375 26.97 -2.33 -8.51
CA SER A 375 26.32 -2.65 -9.79
C SER A 375 27.34 -3.03 -10.88
N ASP A 376 28.43 -2.29 -10.98
CA ASP A 376 29.47 -2.53 -11.99
C ASP A 376 30.20 -3.86 -11.71
N GLY A 377 30.53 -4.13 -10.44
CA GLY A 377 31.13 -5.40 -10.01
C GLY A 377 30.20 -6.59 -10.26
N ILE A 378 28.90 -6.48 -9.97
CA ILE A 378 27.93 -7.55 -10.23
C ILE A 378 27.89 -7.89 -11.73
N LYS A 379 27.91 -6.88 -12.61
CA LYS A 379 27.93 -7.08 -14.06
C LYS A 379 29.25 -7.71 -14.53
N GLU A 380 30.38 -7.24 -14.02
CA GLU A 380 31.71 -7.73 -14.37
C GLU A 380 31.88 -9.21 -13.98
N PHE A 381 31.55 -9.54 -12.73
CA PHE A 381 31.70 -10.89 -12.19
C PHE A 381 30.52 -11.81 -12.51
N ARG A 382 29.47 -11.29 -13.16
CA ARG A 382 28.20 -12.00 -13.43
C ARG A 382 27.62 -12.63 -12.16
N ALA A 383 27.74 -11.93 -11.04
CA ALA A 383 27.20 -12.37 -9.77
C ALA A 383 25.67 -12.26 -9.77
N ASN A 384 25.00 -13.08 -8.96
CA ASN A 384 23.53 -13.02 -8.86
C ASN A 384 23.09 -11.85 -7.98
N LYS A 385 23.71 -11.68 -6.80
CA LYS A 385 23.37 -10.72 -5.75
C LYS A 385 24.66 -10.18 -5.14
N GLY A 386 24.59 -9.02 -4.48
CA GLY A 386 25.66 -8.56 -3.61
C GLY A 386 25.19 -7.46 -2.68
N SER A 387 26.00 -7.17 -1.66
CA SER A 387 25.71 -6.15 -0.68
C SER A 387 26.98 -5.56 -0.08
N VAL A 388 26.87 -4.33 0.43
CA VAL A 388 27.99 -3.57 1.00
C VAL A 388 27.47 -2.73 2.16
N VAL A 389 28.24 -2.72 3.25
CA VAL A 389 28.06 -1.81 4.39
C VAL A 389 29.32 -0.97 4.51
N VAL A 390 29.14 0.35 4.68
CA VAL A 390 30.21 1.28 5.03
C VAL A 390 29.87 1.90 6.37
N MET A 391 30.80 1.80 7.31
CA MET A 391 30.62 2.19 8.71
C MET A 391 31.75 3.13 9.14
N ASP A 392 31.44 4.12 9.98
CA ASP A 392 32.44 4.81 10.79
C ASP A 392 32.78 3.95 12.03
N PRO A 393 33.99 3.40 12.13
CA PRO A 393 34.36 2.50 13.22
C PRO A 393 34.45 3.20 14.59
N LYS A 394 34.54 4.54 14.64
CA LYS A 394 34.61 5.27 15.92
C LYS A 394 33.24 5.48 16.54
N THR A 395 32.23 5.71 15.71
CA THR A 395 30.86 6.05 16.15
C THR A 395 29.88 4.90 15.97
N GLY A 396 30.21 3.90 15.15
CA GLY A 396 29.29 2.85 14.72
C GLY A 396 28.25 3.32 13.70
N ALA A 397 28.33 4.57 13.24
CA ALA A 397 27.37 5.11 12.28
C ALA A 397 27.50 4.42 10.93
N VAL A 398 26.40 3.87 10.43
CA VAL A 398 26.34 3.34 9.06
C VAL A 398 26.23 4.50 8.08
N VAL A 399 27.21 4.64 7.21
CA VAL A 399 27.34 5.74 6.25
C VAL A 399 26.80 5.36 4.88
N ALA A 400 26.86 4.08 4.52
CA ALA A 400 26.16 3.53 3.37
C ALA A 400 25.77 2.07 3.61
N MET A 401 24.61 1.67 3.10
CA MET A 401 24.11 0.30 3.15
C MET A 401 23.42 0.00 1.83
N VAL A 402 24.04 -0.86 1.02
CA VAL A 402 23.62 -1.13 -0.36
C VAL A 402 23.36 -2.62 -0.52
N SER A 403 22.26 -2.95 -1.20
CA SER A 403 22.03 -4.30 -1.75
C SER A 403 21.79 -4.20 -3.25
N TYR A 404 22.11 -5.27 -3.97
CA TYR A 404 21.82 -5.42 -5.39
C TYR A 404 21.27 -6.83 -5.65
N PRO A 405 20.21 -6.99 -6.46
CA PRO A 405 19.50 -5.95 -7.23
C PRO A 405 18.69 -5.00 -6.35
N ASP A 406 18.43 -3.79 -6.86
CA ASP A 406 17.57 -2.77 -6.23
C ASP A 406 16.20 -2.68 -6.93
N PHE A 407 15.33 -1.79 -6.45
CA PHE A 407 14.03 -1.48 -7.06
C PHE A 407 13.66 -0.01 -6.81
N ASP A 408 12.78 0.56 -7.64
CA ASP A 408 12.26 1.92 -7.47
C ASP A 408 11.06 1.92 -6.51
N PRO A 409 11.14 2.56 -5.32
CA PRO A 409 10.00 2.65 -4.39
C PRO A 409 8.82 3.45 -4.92
N ASN A 410 9.01 4.30 -5.93
CA ASN A 410 7.88 4.98 -6.58
C ASN A 410 7.01 4.00 -7.38
N ASN A 411 7.61 2.93 -7.91
CA ASN A 411 6.96 1.89 -8.70
C ASN A 411 7.23 0.51 -8.09
N PHE A 412 6.96 0.36 -6.79
CA PHE A 412 7.28 -0.87 -6.06
C PHE A 412 6.58 -2.11 -6.65
N GLY A 413 5.48 -1.96 -7.40
CA GLY A 413 4.78 -3.05 -8.08
C GLY A 413 5.54 -3.69 -9.25
N ASP A 414 6.51 -2.98 -9.84
CA ASP A 414 7.27 -3.45 -11.02
C ASP A 414 8.05 -4.74 -10.73
N VAL A 415 8.32 -5.02 -9.44
CA VAL A 415 9.04 -6.21 -9.03
C VAL A 415 8.31 -7.51 -9.36
N TYR A 416 6.99 -7.45 -9.57
CA TYR A 416 6.17 -8.61 -9.94
C TYR A 416 6.10 -8.84 -11.44
N GLU A 417 6.67 -7.96 -12.27
CA GLU A 417 6.63 -8.11 -13.72
C GLU A 417 7.40 -9.34 -14.19
N LEU A 418 6.72 -10.13 -15.03
CA LEU A 418 7.25 -11.35 -15.62
C LEU A 418 7.60 -11.13 -17.09
N GLU A 419 8.62 -11.83 -17.56
CA GLU A 419 8.99 -11.91 -18.97
C GLU A 419 9.29 -13.36 -19.38
N ARG A 420 9.11 -13.64 -20.67
CA ARG A 420 9.47 -14.95 -21.24
C ARG A 420 10.99 -15.10 -21.29
N VAL A 421 11.49 -16.24 -20.85
CA VAL A 421 12.92 -16.56 -20.91
C VAL A 421 13.37 -16.65 -22.37
N SER A 422 14.38 -15.85 -22.72
CA SER A 422 15.02 -15.88 -24.03
C SER A 422 16.18 -16.87 -24.05
N TYR A 423 16.04 -17.95 -24.81
CA TYR A 423 17.08 -18.97 -24.97
C TYR A 423 18.35 -18.48 -25.68
N ASN A 424 18.29 -17.34 -26.38
CA ASN A 424 19.48 -16.70 -26.93
C ASN A 424 20.34 -16.07 -25.84
N LYS A 425 19.71 -15.54 -24.78
CA LYS A 425 20.38 -14.94 -23.62
C LYS A 425 20.73 -15.98 -22.56
N TYR A 426 19.89 -16.99 -22.40
CA TYR A 426 20.04 -18.08 -21.44
C TYR A 426 19.96 -19.44 -22.16
N PRO A 427 21.04 -19.90 -22.82
CA PRO A 427 21.05 -21.15 -23.58
C PRO A 427 20.75 -22.40 -22.73
N ASN A 428 21.02 -22.33 -21.43
CA ASN A 428 20.74 -23.37 -20.46
C ASN A 428 20.06 -22.78 -19.22
N PRO A 429 18.74 -22.49 -19.25
CA PRO A 429 18.05 -21.80 -18.17
C PRO A 429 18.19 -22.47 -16.79
N GLY A 430 18.30 -23.80 -16.72
CA GLY A 430 18.49 -24.49 -15.45
C GLY A 430 19.84 -24.22 -14.78
N PHE A 431 20.85 -23.86 -15.57
CA PHE A 431 22.16 -23.45 -15.06
C PHE A 431 22.29 -21.91 -15.00
N ASP A 432 21.90 -21.23 -16.08
CA ASP A 432 22.05 -19.78 -16.23
C ASP A 432 21.14 -18.98 -15.28
N LEU A 433 20.02 -19.56 -14.85
CA LEU A 433 19.06 -18.99 -13.91
C LEU A 433 18.97 -19.84 -12.64
N LEU A 434 20.07 -20.52 -12.26
CA LEU A 434 20.12 -21.32 -11.05
C LEU A 434 19.76 -20.46 -9.83
N GLY A 435 18.84 -20.99 -9.00
CA GLY A 435 18.35 -20.29 -7.81
C GLY A 435 17.32 -19.19 -8.08
N MET A 436 17.01 -18.89 -9.35
CA MET A 436 15.96 -17.92 -9.70
C MET A 436 14.60 -18.62 -9.80
N PRO A 437 13.51 -17.98 -9.34
CA PRO A 437 12.17 -18.51 -9.53
C PRO A 437 11.81 -18.52 -11.03
N LEU A 438 11.47 -19.70 -11.54
CA LEU A 438 11.01 -19.93 -12.90
C LEU A 438 9.57 -20.41 -12.89
N PHE A 439 8.80 -19.97 -13.88
CA PHE A 439 7.39 -20.29 -14.01
C PHE A 439 7.09 -20.92 -15.37
N VAL A 440 6.07 -21.77 -15.40
CA VAL A 440 5.55 -22.43 -16.62
C VAL A 440 4.04 -22.27 -16.68
N GLU A 441 3.50 -22.35 -17.88
CA GLU A 441 2.06 -22.26 -18.11
C GLU A 441 1.34 -23.53 -17.61
N ASP A 442 0.27 -23.34 -16.85
CA ASP A 442 -0.62 -24.41 -16.40
C ASP A 442 -2.05 -23.84 -16.26
N SER A 443 -2.95 -24.26 -17.15
CA SER A 443 -4.34 -23.79 -17.16
C SER A 443 -5.17 -24.32 -15.99
N THR A 444 -4.71 -25.36 -15.29
CA THR A 444 -5.48 -26.03 -14.22
C THR A 444 -5.02 -25.61 -12.83
N LYS A 445 -3.71 -25.45 -12.63
CA LYS A 445 -3.10 -25.11 -11.33
C LYS A 445 -2.43 -23.75 -11.31
N GLY A 446 -2.30 -23.09 -12.46
CA GLY A 446 -1.66 -21.79 -12.55
C GLY A 446 -2.56 -20.65 -12.08
N ILE A 447 -1.92 -19.61 -11.56
CA ILE A 447 -2.57 -18.36 -11.18
C ILE A 447 -2.65 -17.49 -12.44
N PRO A 448 -3.83 -16.96 -12.82
CA PRO A 448 -3.97 -16.11 -13.99
C PRO A 448 -3.29 -14.75 -13.75
N ILE A 449 -2.25 -14.47 -14.52
CA ILE A 449 -1.42 -13.26 -14.42
C ILE A 449 -1.27 -12.63 -15.81
N MET A 450 -1.18 -11.31 -15.88
CA MET A 450 -0.88 -10.60 -17.12
C MET A 450 0.63 -10.63 -17.38
N VAL A 451 1.04 -11.10 -18.55
CA VAL A 451 2.42 -11.03 -19.04
C VAL A 451 2.43 -10.25 -20.34
N GLY A 452 2.82 -8.97 -20.25
CA GLY A 452 2.48 -7.99 -21.30
C GLY A 452 0.98 -7.94 -21.49
N LYS A 453 0.51 -8.07 -22.74
CA LYS A 453 -0.92 -8.02 -23.09
C LYS A 453 -1.68 -9.34 -22.89
N ASN A 454 -0.97 -10.45 -22.60
CA ASN A 454 -1.58 -11.78 -22.56
C ASN A 454 -1.91 -12.19 -21.13
N LYS A 455 -3.14 -12.67 -20.92
CA LYS A 455 -3.53 -13.33 -19.68
C LYS A 455 -3.11 -14.79 -19.72
N ILE A 456 -2.13 -15.15 -18.89
CA ILE A 456 -1.52 -16.49 -18.86
C ILE A 456 -1.63 -17.05 -17.44
N SER A 457 -2.03 -18.31 -17.30
CA SER A 457 -2.06 -18.99 -16.00
C SER A 457 -0.69 -19.62 -15.73
N LEU A 458 0.03 -19.13 -14.72
CA LEU A 458 1.40 -19.53 -14.41
C LEU A 458 1.51 -20.22 -13.05
N ARG A 459 2.40 -21.21 -12.97
CA ARG A 459 2.85 -21.83 -11.71
C ARG A 459 4.35 -21.98 -11.68
N GLY A 460 4.91 -22.23 -10.48
CA GLY A 460 6.32 -22.58 -10.33
C GLY A 460 6.70 -23.79 -11.19
N ALA A 461 7.86 -23.70 -11.84
CA ALA A 461 8.45 -24.76 -12.64
C ALA A 461 9.07 -25.83 -11.74
N THR A 462 8.88 -27.10 -12.09
CA THR A 462 9.56 -28.22 -11.45
C THR A 462 10.98 -28.40 -12.01
N GLU A 463 11.88 -29.07 -11.28
CA GLU A 463 13.26 -29.32 -11.74
C GLU A 463 13.32 -30.01 -13.13
N GLY A 464 12.40 -30.95 -13.39
CA GLY A 464 12.28 -31.61 -14.70
C GLY A 464 11.85 -30.65 -15.82
N GLU A 465 11.01 -29.66 -15.52
CA GLU A 465 10.57 -28.66 -16.50
C GLU A 465 11.62 -27.59 -16.77
N ILE A 466 12.39 -27.23 -15.74
CA ILE A 466 13.51 -26.27 -15.82
C ILE A 466 14.57 -26.76 -16.82
N SER A 467 14.84 -28.07 -16.83
CA SER A 467 15.80 -28.69 -17.76
C SER A 467 15.21 -28.94 -19.16
N ASN A 468 13.88 -28.97 -19.31
CA ASN A 468 13.22 -29.26 -20.59
C ASN A 468 13.10 -28.03 -21.50
N ARG A 469 13.90 -27.96 -22.57
CA ARG A 469 13.89 -26.84 -23.53
C ARG A 469 12.60 -26.66 -24.32
N ALA A 470 11.76 -27.69 -24.44
CA ALA A 470 10.49 -27.60 -25.17
C ALA A 470 9.43 -26.79 -24.42
N ILE A 471 9.58 -26.63 -23.10
CA ILE A 471 8.62 -25.94 -22.25
C ILE A 471 8.99 -24.45 -22.17
N PRO A 472 8.11 -23.52 -22.61
CA PRO A 472 8.30 -22.09 -22.39
C PRO A 472 8.39 -21.79 -20.90
N LYS A 473 9.33 -20.91 -20.54
CA LYS A 473 9.56 -20.50 -19.16
C LYS A 473 9.39 -18.99 -19.03
N TYR A 474 8.94 -18.57 -17.87
CA TYR A 474 8.81 -17.19 -17.48
C TYR A 474 9.66 -16.93 -16.23
N LYS A 475 10.19 -15.72 -16.13
CA LYS A 475 10.98 -15.27 -14.97
C LYS A 475 10.59 -13.84 -14.64
N TYR A 476 10.91 -13.38 -13.44
CA TYR A 476 10.81 -11.95 -13.15
C TYR A 476 11.76 -11.14 -14.03
N LYS A 477 11.34 -9.95 -14.46
CA LYS A 477 12.22 -9.04 -15.21
C LYS A 477 13.47 -8.70 -14.39
N ASN A 478 13.30 -8.42 -13.10
CA ASN A 478 14.38 -8.17 -12.15
C ASN A 478 15.11 -9.45 -11.67
N MET A 479 14.74 -10.64 -12.16
CA MET A 479 15.23 -11.98 -11.80
C MET A 479 14.83 -12.50 -10.40
N PHE A 480 14.62 -11.63 -9.41
CA PHE A 480 14.42 -12.01 -8.00
C PHE A 480 12.97 -11.88 -7.50
N GLY A 481 12.11 -11.19 -8.24
CA GLY A 481 10.74 -10.93 -7.86
C GLY A 481 10.64 -10.06 -6.60
N PRO A 482 9.70 -10.34 -5.68
CA PRO A 482 9.56 -9.59 -4.43
C PRO A 482 10.73 -9.77 -3.45
N GLY A 483 11.62 -10.75 -3.69
CA GLY A 483 12.83 -10.92 -2.87
C GLY A 483 13.79 -9.72 -2.93
N VAL A 484 13.62 -8.81 -3.90
CA VAL A 484 14.39 -7.56 -3.95
C VAL A 484 14.04 -6.58 -2.82
N TYR A 485 12.95 -6.77 -2.09
CA TYR A 485 12.60 -5.91 -0.97
C TYR A 485 13.48 -6.15 0.26
N GLU A 486 14.19 -7.28 0.33
CA GLU A 486 15.04 -7.59 1.48
C GLU A 486 16.28 -6.69 1.56
N VAL A 487 16.55 -6.15 2.75
CA VAL A 487 17.79 -5.44 3.06
C VAL A 487 18.88 -6.45 3.38
N ASP A 488 19.54 -6.96 2.33
CA ASP A 488 20.49 -8.08 2.40
C ASP A 488 21.53 -7.97 3.52
N PRO A 489 22.17 -6.79 3.78
CA PRO A 489 23.12 -6.63 4.87
C PRO A 489 22.66 -7.02 6.27
N VAL A 490 21.35 -7.03 6.52
CA VAL A 490 20.77 -7.33 7.84
C VAL A 490 19.82 -8.54 7.81
N SER A 491 19.38 -8.96 6.63
CA SER A 491 18.41 -10.05 6.46
C SER A 491 19.01 -11.36 5.95
N SER A 492 20.23 -11.34 5.41
CA SER A 492 20.87 -12.52 4.82
C SER A 492 22.03 -13.04 5.65
N LEU A 493 21.99 -14.34 5.95
CA LEU A 493 23.03 -15.04 6.68
C LEU A 493 23.99 -15.74 5.72
N TYR A 494 25.28 -15.56 5.95
CA TYR A 494 26.34 -16.29 5.25
C TYR A 494 27.41 -16.74 6.24
N GLU A 495 28.22 -17.71 5.82
CA GLU A 495 29.41 -18.09 6.56
C GLU A 495 30.53 -17.09 6.22
N PRO A 496 31.04 -16.31 7.20
CA PRO A 496 32.01 -15.24 6.93
C PRO A 496 33.36 -15.76 6.41
N GLY A 497 33.64 -17.06 6.61
CA GLY A 497 34.88 -17.68 6.16
C GLY A 497 36.11 -16.96 6.70
N SER A 498 37.09 -16.74 5.83
CA SER A 498 38.40 -16.22 6.25
C SER A 498 38.38 -14.82 6.89
N VAL A 499 37.32 -14.02 6.67
CA VAL A 499 37.17 -12.72 7.35
C VAL A 499 37.12 -12.90 8.87
N PHE A 500 36.55 -14.02 9.34
CA PHE A 500 36.44 -14.35 10.76
C PHE A 500 37.79 -14.65 11.44
N LYS A 501 38.86 -14.91 10.69
CA LYS A 501 40.19 -15.20 11.24
C LYS A 501 40.77 -14.04 12.03
N ALA A 502 40.40 -12.81 11.66
CA ALA A 502 40.76 -11.62 12.42
C ALA A 502 40.17 -11.68 13.85
N ILE A 503 38.92 -12.13 13.99
CA ILE A 503 38.25 -12.33 15.28
C ILE A 503 38.95 -13.44 16.07
N THR A 504 39.17 -14.61 15.46
CA THR A 504 39.87 -15.73 16.13
C THR A 504 41.26 -15.32 16.64
N THR A 505 42.01 -14.56 15.83
CA THR A 505 43.34 -14.06 16.21
C THR A 505 43.24 -13.04 17.34
N ALA A 506 42.28 -12.11 17.29
CA ALA A 506 42.04 -11.14 18.34
C ALA A 506 41.72 -11.81 19.68
N ILE A 507 40.88 -12.86 19.66
CA ILE A 507 40.57 -13.66 20.86
C ILE A 507 41.85 -14.26 21.44
N GLY A 508 42.67 -14.93 20.62
CA GLY A 508 43.90 -15.55 21.11
C GLY A 508 44.89 -14.56 21.73
N ILE A 509 44.93 -13.33 21.20
CA ILE A 509 45.78 -12.26 21.74
C ILE A 509 45.21 -11.75 23.07
N ASP A 510 43.90 -11.49 23.13
CA ASP A 510 43.24 -10.93 24.31
C ASP A 510 43.23 -11.91 25.49
N THR A 511 43.08 -13.21 25.23
CA THR A 511 43.21 -14.25 26.26
C THR A 511 44.65 -14.46 26.71
N GLY A 512 45.63 -13.96 25.96
CA GLY A 512 47.07 -14.13 26.22
C GLY A 512 47.62 -15.51 25.83
N ASP A 513 46.83 -16.33 25.13
CA ASP A 513 47.23 -17.68 24.67
C ASP A 513 48.25 -17.63 23.52
N ILE A 514 48.30 -16.51 22.81
CA ILE A 514 49.27 -16.24 21.75
C ILE A 514 49.81 -14.80 21.81
N LYS A 515 51.01 -14.61 21.27
CA LYS A 515 51.50 -13.32 20.76
C LYS A 515 51.59 -13.39 19.23
N PRO A 516 51.47 -12.24 18.52
CA PRO A 516 51.64 -12.23 17.05
C PRO A 516 52.96 -12.84 16.57
N THR A 517 54.01 -12.75 17.38
CA THR A 517 55.36 -13.28 17.11
C THR A 517 55.55 -14.74 17.50
N ASP A 518 54.62 -15.33 18.24
CA ASP A 518 54.70 -16.74 18.60
C ASP A 518 54.55 -17.60 17.35
N THR A 519 55.23 -18.75 17.34
CA THR A 519 55.28 -19.62 16.17
C THR A 519 54.47 -20.89 16.38
N TYR A 520 53.80 -21.33 15.32
CA TYR A 520 53.17 -22.65 15.21
C TYR A 520 53.81 -23.45 14.07
N THR A 521 53.55 -24.75 14.00
CA THR A 521 54.02 -25.61 12.90
C THR A 521 52.84 -26.14 12.11
N ASP A 522 52.83 -25.83 10.82
CA ASP A 522 51.77 -26.19 9.90
C ASP A 522 52.23 -27.32 8.99
N ARG A 523 51.49 -28.44 9.02
CA ARG A 523 51.74 -29.62 8.18
C ARG A 523 50.77 -29.71 7.01
N TRP A 524 50.28 -28.58 6.50
CA TRP A 524 49.25 -28.45 5.47
C TRP A 524 47.82 -28.76 5.93
N PHE A 525 47.65 -29.70 6.87
CA PHE A 525 46.35 -30.15 7.33
C PHE A 525 46.35 -30.61 8.79
N VAL A 526 45.15 -30.67 9.36
CA VAL A 526 44.86 -31.32 10.65
C VAL A 526 43.88 -32.47 10.38
N GLU A 527 44.18 -33.64 10.93
CA GLU A 527 43.28 -34.79 10.94
C GLU A 527 42.40 -34.74 12.19
N ILE A 528 41.11 -34.96 12.00
CA ILE A 528 40.12 -35.01 13.07
C ILE A 528 39.09 -36.08 12.78
N ASP A 529 39.07 -37.12 13.62
CA ASP A 529 38.30 -38.34 13.40
C ASP A 529 38.56 -38.90 11.98
N ASN A 530 37.55 -38.93 11.12
CA ASN A 530 37.66 -39.39 9.72
C ASN A 530 37.82 -38.24 8.71
N PHE A 531 38.00 -37.00 9.19
CA PHE A 531 38.03 -35.80 8.35
C PHE A 531 39.44 -35.19 8.30
N LYS A 532 39.74 -34.54 7.17
CA LYS A 532 40.98 -33.81 6.94
C LYS A 532 40.63 -32.35 6.67
N ILE A 533 41.10 -31.44 7.52
CA ILE A 533 40.95 -30.00 7.33
C ILE A 533 42.27 -29.44 6.83
N SER A 534 42.29 -28.83 5.64
CA SER A 534 43.53 -28.34 5.00
C SER A 534 43.53 -26.84 4.73
N ASN A 535 44.73 -26.32 4.48
CA ASN A 535 44.93 -24.98 3.94
C ASN A 535 44.64 -24.92 2.43
N VAL A 536 44.48 -23.69 1.92
CA VAL A 536 44.44 -23.41 0.48
C VAL A 536 45.82 -23.05 -0.08
N SER A 537 46.63 -22.28 0.67
CA SER A 537 47.94 -21.78 0.22
C SER A 537 49.12 -22.56 0.80
N SER A 538 50.06 -23.01 -0.05
CA SER A 538 51.27 -23.75 0.36
C SER A 538 52.24 -22.91 1.18
N GLU A 539 52.11 -21.59 1.14
CA GLU A 539 52.89 -20.64 1.95
C GLU A 539 52.63 -20.79 3.45
N CYS A 540 51.54 -21.47 3.80
CA CYS A 540 51.27 -21.83 5.19
C CYS A 540 52.15 -22.96 5.70
N ILE A 541 52.78 -23.78 4.85
CA ILE A 541 53.53 -24.97 5.27
C ILE A 541 54.82 -24.58 5.98
N GLY A 542 55.11 -25.22 7.11
CA GLY A 542 56.35 -25.02 7.86
C GLY A 542 56.12 -24.32 9.19
N ARG A 543 57.17 -23.69 9.73
CA ARG A 543 57.12 -22.99 11.01
C ARG A 543 56.97 -21.50 10.76
N HIS A 544 55.83 -20.96 11.17
CA HIS A 544 55.44 -19.57 10.90
C HIS A 544 54.92 -18.89 12.16
N THR A 545 54.89 -17.56 12.16
CA THR A 545 54.26 -16.78 13.23
C THR A 545 52.74 -16.75 13.08
N TYR A 546 51.98 -16.44 14.14
CA TYR A 546 50.53 -16.21 14.00
C TYR A 546 50.21 -14.96 13.17
N MET A 547 51.11 -13.99 13.10
CA MET A 547 51.01 -12.88 12.13
C MET A 547 50.99 -13.41 10.70
N HIS A 548 51.94 -14.29 10.34
CA HIS A 548 51.96 -14.94 9.02
C HIS A 548 50.72 -15.80 8.78
N ALA A 549 50.21 -16.48 9.82
CA ALA A 549 48.96 -17.25 9.70
C ALA A 549 47.77 -16.37 9.27
N LEU A 550 47.69 -15.15 9.77
CA LEU A 550 46.64 -14.20 9.38
C LEU A 550 46.91 -13.64 7.98
N ASP A 551 48.15 -13.23 7.68
CA ASP A 551 48.55 -12.66 6.38
C ASP A 551 48.30 -13.62 5.20
N TRP A 552 48.60 -14.91 5.41
CA TRP A 552 48.42 -15.97 4.41
C TRP A 552 47.12 -16.76 4.57
N SER A 553 46.25 -16.33 5.48
CA SER A 553 44.94 -16.94 5.73
C SER A 553 45.05 -18.45 6.00
N CYS A 554 45.97 -18.86 6.86
CA CYS A 554 46.24 -20.26 7.18
C CYS A 554 45.20 -20.84 8.16
N ASN A 555 44.39 -21.80 7.70
CA ASN A 555 43.36 -22.47 8.50
C ASN A 555 43.96 -23.24 9.69
N VAL A 556 45.07 -23.94 9.48
CA VAL A 556 45.74 -24.74 10.54
C VAL A 556 46.25 -23.84 11.68
N GLY A 557 46.72 -22.62 11.38
CA GLY A 557 47.10 -21.65 12.39
C GLY A 557 45.92 -21.23 13.27
N MET A 558 44.75 -21.00 12.67
CA MET A 558 43.53 -20.68 13.42
C MET A 558 43.06 -21.85 14.29
N ILE A 559 43.18 -23.07 13.78
CA ILE A 559 42.89 -24.30 14.53
C ILE A 559 43.83 -24.43 15.75
N ASP A 560 45.10 -24.10 15.59
CA ASP A 560 46.06 -24.11 16.71
C ASP A 560 45.68 -23.09 17.79
N ILE A 561 45.23 -21.88 17.39
CA ILE A 561 44.75 -20.84 18.31
C ILE A 561 43.54 -21.33 19.12
N VAL A 562 42.47 -21.81 18.48
CA VAL A 562 41.27 -22.24 19.21
C VAL A 562 41.48 -23.48 20.07
N GLN A 563 42.48 -24.30 19.76
CA GLN A 563 42.88 -25.44 20.61
C GLN A 563 43.49 -24.98 21.93
N LYS A 564 44.21 -23.86 21.94
CA LYS A 564 44.78 -23.26 23.15
C LYS A 564 43.70 -22.60 24.00
N ILE A 565 42.82 -21.80 23.37
CA ILE A 565 41.72 -21.08 24.04
C ILE A 565 40.67 -22.04 24.63
N GLY A 566 40.27 -23.05 23.85
CA GLY A 566 39.18 -23.97 24.20
C GLY A 566 37.77 -23.43 23.91
N LYS A 567 36.79 -24.35 23.88
CA LYS A 567 35.41 -24.08 23.40
C LYS A 567 34.65 -23.04 24.22
N SER A 568 34.73 -23.13 25.54
CA SER A 568 33.93 -22.29 26.44
C SER A 568 34.31 -20.82 26.32
N LEU A 569 35.62 -20.53 26.35
CA LEU A 569 36.12 -19.18 26.23
C LEU A 569 35.90 -18.64 24.82
N PHE A 570 36.19 -19.45 23.78
CA PHE A 570 35.92 -19.06 22.40
C PHE A 570 34.44 -18.71 22.18
N TYR A 571 33.51 -19.52 22.67
CA TYR A 571 32.07 -19.23 22.63
C TYR A 571 31.72 -17.90 23.30
N LYS A 572 32.23 -17.66 24.52
CA LYS A 572 31.99 -16.40 25.22
C LYS A 572 32.42 -15.22 24.36
N TYR A 573 33.65 -15.22 23.86
CA TYR A 573 34.15 -14.12 23.04
C TYR A 573 33.35 -13.92 21.75
N ILE A 574 32.95 -14.99 21.06
CA ILE A 574 32.13 -14.85 19.85
C ILE A 574 30.83 -14.10 20.16
N ASN A 575 30.18 -14.39 21.29
CA ASN A 575 29.00 -13.64 21.73
C ASN A 575 29.36 -12.20 22.15
N ASP A 576 30.48 -11.99 22.84
CA ASP A 576 30.95 -10.65 23.25
C ASP A 576 31.30 -9.75 22.05
N PHE A 577 31.73 -10.33 20.93
CA PHE A 577 31.90 -9.63 19.64
C PHE A 577 30.57 -9.28 18.95
N GLY A 578 29.42 -9.76 19.46
CA GLY A 578 28.10 -9.47 18.92
C GLY A 578 27.53 -10.52 17.97
N PHE A 579 28.28 -11.58 17.65
CA PHE A 579 27.74 -12.71 16.88
C PHE A 579 26.74 -13.50 17.74
N GLY A 580 25.74 -14.10 17.10
CA GLY A 580 24.71 -14.86 17.83
C GLY A 580 23.53 -14.04 18.36
N GLY A 581 23.53 -12.72 18.17
CA GLY A 581 22.42 -11.83 18.55
C GLY A 581 22.19 -10.71 17.53
N LYS A 582 21.08 -9.98 17.67
CA LYS A 582 20.77 -8.82 16.81
C LYS A 582 21.66 -7.63 17.16
N THR A 583 22.02 -6.83 16.15
CA THR A 583 22.71 -5.55 16.30
C THR A 583 21.78 -4.45 16.85
N ASN A 584 20.45 -4.64 16.71
CA ASN A 584 19.41 -3.66 17.03
C ASN A 584 19.50 -2.39 16.15
N ILE A 585 19.96 -2.55 14.92
CA ILE A 585 19.82 -1.54 13.88
C ILE A 585 18.35 -1.14 13.73
N THR A 586 18.07 0.12 13.42
CA THR A 586 16.71 0.66 13.25
C THR A 586 16.11 0.26 11.90
N LEU A 587 16.09 -1.04 11.63
CA LEU A 587 15.50 -1.67 10.44
C LEU A 587 14.71 -2.91 10.88
N GLU A 588 13.62 -3.17 10.16
CA GLU A 588 12.86 -4.38 10.34
C GLU A 588 13.56 -5.59 9.71
N TRP A 589 13.06 -6.80 10.01
CA TRP A 589 13.52 -8.07 9.41
C TRP A 589 14.99 -8.41 9.65
N GLU A 590 15.66 -7.76 10.61
CA GLU A 590 17.00 -8.14 11.04
C GLU A 590 17.02 -9.60 11.54
N VAL A 591 17.90 -10.39 10.94
CA VAL A 591 18.18 -11.78 11.33
C VAL A 591 19.54 -11.87 12.02
N TYR A 592 19.78 -12.99 12.69
CA TYR A 592 21.08 -13.29 13.29
C TYR A 592 21.37 -14.79 13.22
N GLY A 593 22.64 -15.15 13.05
CA GLY A 593 23.06 -16.54 13.02
C GLY A 593 23.09 -17.11 14.44
N ARG A 594 22.16 -18.00 14.77
CA ARG A 594 22.13 -18.63 16.10
C ARG A 594 23.37 -19.50 16.31
N ILE A 595 24.05 -19.28 17.44
CA ILE A 595 25.20 -20.08 17.84
C ILE A 595 24.77 -21.08 18.93
N ASP A 596 24.96 -22.36 18.67
CA ASP A 596 24.69 -23.41 19.66
C ASP A 596 25.57 -23.25 20.91
N PRO A 597 25.10 -23.63 22.10
CA PRO A 597 25.94 -23.72 23.29
C PRO A 597 27.19 -24.59 23.05
N TYR A 598 28.32 -24.17 23.60
CA TYR A 598 29.64 -24.76 23.30
C TYR A 598 29.77 -26.23 23.70
N GLU A 599 28.96 -26.70 24.64
CA GLU A 599 28.89 -28.10 25.08
C GLU A 599 28.43 -29.03 23.97
N LYS A 600 27.66 -28.51 23.00
CA LYS A 600 27.16 -29.29 21.84
C LYS A 600 28.16 -29.35 20.70
N TRP A 601 29.25 -28.60 20.75
CA TRP A 601 30.18 -28.53 19.63
C TRP A 601 31.04 -29.79 19.58
N SER A 602 31.10 -30.44 18.42
CA SER A 602 32.16 -31.40 18.15
C SER A 602 33.52 -30.67 18.07
N ARG A 603 34.62 -31.40 18.17
CA ARG A 603 35.95 -30.80 17.96
C ARG A 603 36.11 -30.33 16.51
N ALA A 604 35.50 -31.02 15.55
CA ALA A 604 35.47 -30.61 14.15
C ALA A 604 34.73 -29.27 13.96
N LYS A 605 33.57 -29.09 14.60
CA LYS A 605 32.84 -27.82 14.56
C LYS A 605 33.67 -26.67 15.15
N LEU A 606 34.34 -26.88 16.30
CA LEU A 606 35.27 -25.87 16.85
C LEU A 606 36.34 -25.46 15.82
N PHE A 607 36.94 -26.44 15.14
CA PHE A 607 38.02 -26.19 14.19
C PHE A 607 37.55 -25.41 12.98
N THR A 608 36.40 -25.76 12.40
CA THR A 608 35.85 -25.02 11.26
C THR A 608 35.44 -23.60 11.64
N MET A 609 34.91 -23.41 12.84
CA MET A 609 34.51 -22.09 13.35
C MET A 609 35.71 -21.15 13.53
N ALA A 610 36.90 -21.69 13.80
CA ALA A 610 38.13 -20.91 13.91
C ALA A 610 38.45 -20.07 12.65
N PHE A 611 37.94 -20.51 11.49
CA PHE A 611 38.09 -19.81 10.22
C PHE A 611 36.74 -19.52 9.56
N GLY A 612 35.69 -19.35 10.38
CA GLY A 612 34.40 -18.80 9.94
C GLY A 612 33.48 -19.77 9.21
N GLN A 613 33.65 -21.09 9.36
CA GLN A 613 32.74 -22.11 8.84
C GLN A 613 32.00 -22.83 9.99
N GLY A 614 30.68 -22.96 9.90
CA GLY A 614 29.82 -23.41 11.00
C GLY A 614 29.38 -22.30 11.95
N ILE A 615 29.69 -21.04 11.63
CA ILE A 615 29.10 -19.81 12.19
C ILE A 615 28.50 -19.06 11.01
N THR A 616 27.31 -18.48 11.21
CA THR A 616 26.71 -17.57 10.23
C THR A 616 26.56 -16.18 10.83
N ALA A 617 26.67 -15.16 9.98
CA ALA A 617 26.53 -13.76 10.32
C ALA A 617 25.86 -13.01 9.16
N THR A 618 25.32 -11.83 9.46
CA THR A 618 24.93 -10.86 8.42
C THR A 618 26.14 -10.00 8.04
N VAL A 619 26.05 -9.17 6.99
CA VAL A 619 27.19 -8.30 6.59
C VAL A 619 27.39 -7.15 7.58
N LEU A 620 26.33 -6.76 8.29
CA LEU A 620 26.39 -5.74 9.33
C LEU A 620 27.10 -6.23 10.61
N GLN A 621 27.01 -7.53 10.92
CA GLN A 621 27.70 -8.18 12.04
C GLN A 621 29.16 -8.46 11.68
#